data_AF-A0A923FY41-F1
#
_entry.id   AF-A0A923FY41-F1
#
_cell.length_a   1.000
_cell.length_b   1.000
_cell.length_c   1.000
_cell.angle_alpha   90.00
_cell.angle_beta   90.00
_cell.angle_gamma   90.00
#
_symmetry.space_group_name_H-M   'P 1'
#
loop_
_entity.id
_entity.type
_entity.pdbx_description
1 polymer ?
#
loop_
_entity_poly.entity_id
_entity_poly.type
_entity_poly.pdbx_seq_one_letter_code
_entity_poly.pdbx_strand_id
1 'polypeptide(L)'
;MNQSIDLEAAKAAFFASGGQLIVLEGFTYRPLPQRKHPEPAPKKRRGPPPVQHGARQEKAQARADMVAKMAETMTCREAAQELKVSQSSLWDMAKRHGFAFVSGTRGRHIEKPDVEARDAKLADRIRALRDAGLSRNSATLKLEIGHTTMSRVIKKFGIDFPIRKRRA
;
A
#
# COMPACT_ATOMS: atom_id res chain seq x y z
N MET A 1 76.99 38.94 -45.15
CA MET A 1 75.95 38.49 -46.10
C MET A 1 74.65 39.15 -45.64
N ASN A 2 74.16 40.13 -46.40
CA ASN A 2 72.94 40.87 -46.04
C ASN A 2 71.76 40.05 -46.53
N GLN A 3 71.15 39.26 -45.63
CA GLN A 3 70.09 38.30 -45.95
C GLN A 3 68.89 38.89 -46.70
N SER A 4 68.66 40.19 -46.58
CA SER A 4 67.62 40.91 -47.32
C SER A 4 67.88 40.96 -48.83
N ILE A 5 69.13 41.17 -49.25
CA ILE A 5 69.51 41.31 -50.65
C ILE A 5 69.39 39.96 -51.37
N ASP A 6 69.85 38.89 -50.72
CA ASP A 6 69.80 37.54 -51.28
C ASP A 6 68.34 37.07 -51.49
N LEU A 7 67.43 37.47 -50.59
CA LEU A 7 66.00 37.15 -50.69
C LEU A 7 65.34 37.89 -51.86
N GLU A 8 65.66 39.18 -52.05
CA GLU A 8 65.14 39.97 -53.17
C GLU A 8 65.65 39.44 -54.52
N ALA A 9 66.93 39.07 -54.58
CA ALA A 9 67.51 38.45 -55.77
C ALA A 9 66.83 37.11 -56.11
N ALA A 10 66.58 36.26 -55.11
CA ALA A 10 65.89 34.99 -55.29
C ALA A 10 64.44 35.16 -55.77
N LYS A 11 63.71 36.15 -55.21
CA LYS A 11 62.36 36.50 -55.68
C LYS A 11 62.39 36.98 -57.14
N ALA A 12 63.30 37.88 -57.48
CA ALA A 12 63.43 38.41 -58.85
C ALA A 12 63.76 37.30 -59.85
N ALA A 13 64.65 36.37 -59.51
CA ALA A 13 64.97 35.21 -60.35
C ALA A 13 63.76 34.29 -60.58
N PHE A 14 62.93 34.06 -59.56
CA PHE A 14 61.72 33.24 -59.65
C PHE A 14 60.66 33.86 -60.58
N PHE A 15 60.48 35.18 -60.53
CA PHE A 15 59.58 35.86 -61.47
C PHE A 15 60.16 35.93 -62.89
N ALA A 16 61.49 36.12 -63.03
CA ALA A 16 62.17 36.17 -64.32
C ALA A 16 62.15 34.81 -65.07
N SER A 17 62.14 33.69 -64.34
CA SER A 17 62.00 32.35 -64.93
C SER A 17 60.54 32.01 -65.32
N GLY A 18 59.60 32.95 -65.14
CA GLY A 18 58.18 32.79 -65.50
C GLY A 18 57.30 32.26 -64.37
N GLY A 19 57.80 32.19 -63.14
CA GLY A 19 57.00 31.82 -61.97
C GLY A 19 55.91 32.84 -61.68
N GLN A 20 54.68 32.37 -61.43
CA GLN A 20 53.55 33.22 -61.03
C GLN A 20 53.07 32.84 -59.63
N LEU A 21 52.68 33.84 -58.85
CA LEU A 21 52.04 33.62 -57.55
C LEU A 21 50.56 33.35 -57.77
N ILE A 22 50.09 32.21 -57.29
CA ILE A 22 48.66 31.88 -57.23
C ILE A 22 48.19 32.18 -55.82
N VAL A 23 47.46 33.27 -55.65
CA VAL A 23 46.77 33.58 -54.39
C VAL A 23 45.43 32.85 -54.41
N LEU A 24 45.31 31.81 -53.59
CA LEU A 24 44.06 31.08 -53.45
C LEU A 24 43.08 31.89 -52.60
N GLU A 25 41.84 32.02 -53.05
CA GLU A 25 40.78 32.63 -52.26
C GLU A 25 40.52 31.82 -50.99
N GLY A 26 40.31 32.51 -49.86
CA GLY A 26 40.00 31.88 -48.59
C GLY A 26 38.70 31.07 -48.66
N PHE A 27 38.60 30.01 -47.86
CA PHE A 27 37.36 29.22 -47.81
C PHE A 27 36.24 30.01 -47.12
N THR A 28 35.02 29.95 -47.66
CA THR A 28 33.83 30.46 -46.96
C THR A 28 33.22 29.33 -46.14
N TYR A 29 33.25 29.46 -44.82
CA TYR A 29 32.65 28.45 -43.93
C TYR A 29 31.13 28.39 -44.11
N ARG A 30 30.59 27.19 -44.32
CA ARG A 30 29.15 26.90 -44.21
C ARG A 30 28.92 25.94 -43.03
N PRO A 31 27.99 26.25 -42.12
CA PRO A 31 27.68 25.37 -41.01
C PRO A 31 27.15 24.04 -41.51
N LEU A 32 27.49 22.95 -40.80
CA LEU A 32 27.04 21.62 -41.15
C LEU A 32 25.51 21.52 -41.03
N PRO A 33 24.83 20.82 -41.96
CA PRO A 33 23.39 20.60 -41.88
C PRO A 33 23.05 19.78 -40.63
N GLN A 34 21.86 20.02 -40.07
CA GLN A 34 21.36 19.24 -38.94
C GLN A 34 21.23 17.76 -39.31
N ARG A 35 21.73 16.87 -38.45
CA ARG A 35 21.61 15.43 -38.62
C ARG A 35 20.14 15.03 -38.46
N LYS A 36 19.54 14.44 -39.50
CA LYS A 36 18.20 13.83 -39.41
C LYS A 36 18.34 12.46 -38.76
N HIS A 37 17.80 12.31 -37.55
CA HIS A 37 17.60 10.99 -36.97
C HIS A 37 16.45 10.28 -37.72
N PRO A 38 16.52 8.95 -37.94
CA PRO A 38 15.41 8.22 -38.52
C PRO A 38 14.19 8.34 -37.61
N GLU A 39 12.99 8.44 -38.20
CA GLU A 39 11.75 8.45 -37.42
C GLU A 39 11.62 7.17 -36.58
N PRO A 40 11.15 7.28 -35.32
CA PRO A 40 11.01 6.11 -34.46
C PRO A 40 10.02 5.11 -35.07
N ALA A 41 10.50 3.91 -35.39
CA ALA A 41 9.64 2.87 -35.95
C ALA A 41 8.53 2.50 -34.96
N PRO A 42 7.26 2.35 -35.42
CA PRO A 42 6.17 1.97 -34.54
C PRO A 42 6.41 0.59 -33.95
N LYS A 43 6.39 0.48 -32.62
CA LYS A 43 6.55 -0.79 -31.91
C LYS A 43 5.40 -1.74 -32.30
N LYS A 44 5.72 -2.90 -32.87
CA LYS A 44 4.75 -3.97 -33.10
C LYS A 44 4.20 -4.43 -31.74
N ARG A 45 2.87 -4.46 -31.60
CA ARG A 45 2.20 -4.95 -30.39
C ARG A 45 2.52 -6.43 -30.20
N ARG A 46 2.96 -6.81 -28.99
CA ARG A 46 3.10 -8.21 -28.57
C ARG A 46 1.89 -8.54 -27.68
N GLY A 47 1.14 -9.57 -28.02
CA GLY A 47 0.01 -10.06 -27.23
C GLY A 47 -1.31 -10.18 -28.00
N PRO A 48 -2.35 -10.75 -27.36
CA PRO A 48 -3.66 -10.93 -27.97
C PRO A 48 -4.27 -9.59 -28.41
N PRO A 49 -5.18 -9.59 -29.40
CA PRO A 49 -5.82 -8.38 -29.89
C PRO A 49 -6.55 -7.66 -28.74
N PRO A 50 -6.62 -6.32 -28.77
CA PRO A 50 -7.35 -5.56 -27.78
C PRO A 50 -8.81 -6.05 -27.77
N VAL A 51 -9.26 -6.53 -26.61
CA VAL A 51 -10.67 -6.88 -26.40
C VAL A 51 -11.49 -5.62 -26.70
N GLN A 52 -12.47 -5.74 -27.61
CA GLN A 52 -13.36 -4.63 -27.95
C GLN A 52 -13.97 -4.05 -26.66
N HIS A 53 -13.94 -2.73 -26.52
CA HIS A 53 -14.29 -2.05 -25.27
C HIS A 53 -15.67 -2.45 -24.72
N GLY A 54 -16.64 -2.71 -25.60
CA GLY A 54 -17.99 -3.18 -25.22
C GLY A 54 -18.00 -4.54 -24.53
N ALA A 55 -17.37 -5.57 -25.12
CA ALA A 55 -17.35 -6.92 -24.54
C ALA A 55 -16.67 -6.98 -23.16
N ARG A 56 -15.71 -6.08 -22.88
CA ARG A 56 -15.10 -5.97 -21.54
C ARG A 56 -16.04 -5.30 -20.54
N GLN A 57 -16.78 -4.28 -20.97
CA GLN A 57 -17.76 -3.58 -20.13
C GLN A 57 -18.92 -4.49 -19.77
N GLU A 58 -19.46 -5.24 -20.72
CA GLU A 58 -20.54 -6.22 -20.48
C GLU A 58 -20.11 -7.29 -19.46
N LYS A 59 -18.91 -7.85 -19.62
CA LYS A 59 -18.35 -8.82 -18.65
C LYS A 59 -18.14 -8.20 -17.27
N ALA A 60 -17.78 -6.92 -17.20
CA ALA A 60 -17.62 -6.22 -15.93
C ALA A 60 -18.97 -5.95 -15.26
N GLN A 61 -19.98 -5.56 -16.04
CA GLN A 61 -21.37 -5.39 -15.58
C GLN A 61 -21.95 -6.72 -15.07
N ALA A 62 -21.84 -7.79 -15.85
CA ALA A 62 -22.32 -9.11 -15.42
C ALA A 62 -21.67 -9.60 -14.11
N ARG A 63 -20.38 -9.30 -13.91
CA ARG A 63 -19.69 -9.57 -12.63
C ARG A 63 -20.22 -8.67 -11.51
N ALA A 64 -20.46 -7.40 -11.77
CA ALA A 64 -21.03 -6.49 -10.80
C ALA A 64 -22.44 -6.91 -10.38
N ASP A 65 -23.29 -7.34 -11.32
CA ASP A 65 -24.64 -7.82 -11.06
C ASP A 65 -24.64 -9.10 -10.22
N MET A 66 -23.70 -10.01 -10.49
CA MET A 66 -23.50 -11.20 -9.66
C MET A 66 -23.10 -10.82 -8.22
N VAL A 67 -22.13 -9.92 -8.07
CA VAL A 67 -21.67 -9.47 -6.76
C VAL A 67 -22.75 -8.67 -6.02
N ALA A 68 -23.57 -7.89 -6.73
CA ALA A 68 -24.69 -7.15 -6.14
C ALA A 68 -25.72 -8.09 -5.51
N LYS A 69 -26.07 -9.20 -6.19
CA LYS A 69 -26.94 -10.25 -5.62
C LYS A 69 -26.34 -10.91 -4.37
N MET A 70 -25.02 -11.13 -4.36
CA MET A 70 -24.33 -11.66 -3.18
C MET A 70 -24.27 -10.63 -2.03
N ALA A 71 -24.19 -9.35 -2.36
CA ALA A 71 -24.09 -8.26 -1.38
C ALA A 71 -25.37 -8.09 -0.55
N GLU A 72 -26.53 -8.50 -1.07
CA GLU A 72 -27.81 -8.50 -0.35
C GLU A 72 -27.82 -9.52 0.81
N THR A 73 -27.14 -10.65 0.65
CA THR A 73 -27.19 -11.78 1.60
C THR A 73 -25.93 -11.92 2.46
N MET A 74 -24.77 -11.55 1.92
CA MET A 74 -23.47 -11.80 2.56
C MET A 74 -22.74 -10.51 2.94
N THR A 75 -21.84 -10.65 3.92
CA THR A 75 -20.88 -9.60 4.23
C THR A 75 -19.78 -9.54 3.18
N CYS A 76 -19.13 -8.37 3.03
CA CYS A 76 -18.01 -8.22 2.09
C CYS A 76 -16.87 -9.23 2.33
N ARG A 77 -16.67 -9.66 3.59
CA ARG A 77 -15.65 -10.65 3.94
C ARG A 77 -16.01 -12.04 3.45
N GLU A 78 -17.25 -12.46 3.60
CA GLU A 78 -17.74 -13.77 3.13
C GLU A 78 -17.72 -13.83 1.60
N ALA A 79 -18.23 -12.79 0.93
CA ALA A 79 -18.17 -12.68 -0.52
C ALA A 79 -16.72 -12.71 -1.06
N ALA A 80 -15.77 -12.09 -0.36
CA ALA A 80 -14.35 -12.14 -0.71
C ALA A 80 -13.77 -13.56 -0.62
N GLN A 81 -14.17 -14.33 0.39
CA GLN A 81 -13.72 -15.71 0.58
C GLN A 81 -14.30 -16.65 -0.48
N GLU A 82 -15.58 -16.49 -0.80
CA GLU A 82 -16.27 -17.31 -1.79
C GLU A 82 -15.73 -17.06 -3.20
N LEU A 83 -15.58 -15.79 -3.59
CA LEU A 83 -15.09 -15.40 -4.92
C LEU A 83 -13.56 -15.49 -5.04
N LYS A 84 -12.83 -15.70 -3.93
CA LYS A 84 -11.36 -15.63 -3.85
C LYS A 84 -10.79 -14.32 -4.41
N VAL A 85 -11.47 -13.21 -4.12
CA VAL A 85 -11.08 -11.86 -4.53
C VAL A 85 -10.74 -11.04 -3.28
N SER A 86 -9.88 -10.02 -3.42
CA SER A 86 -9.59 -9.11 -2.31
C SER A 86 -10.82 -8.30 -1.91
N GLN A 87 -10.97 -8.04 -0.61
CA GLN A 87 -12.06 -7.20 -0.09
C GLN A 87 -12.02 -5.79 -0.71
N SER A 88 -10.84 -5.21 -0.91
CA SER A 88 -10.69 -3.89 -1.53
C SER A 88 -11.28 -3.84 -2.95
N SER A 89 -11.11 -4.90 -3.74
CA SER A 89 -11.69 -4.96 -5.08
C SER A 89 -13.22 -5.00 -5.04
N LEU A 90 -13.81 -5.66 -4.04
CA LEU A 90 -15.26 -5.69 -3.85
C LEU A 90 -15.79 -4.33 -3.38
N TRP A 91 -15.07 -3.62 -2.51
CA TRP A 91 -15.40 -2.25 -2.12
C TRP A 91 -15.32 -1.27 -3.30
N ASP A 92 -14.31 -1.40 -4.16
CA ASP A 92 -14.22 -0.60 -5.38
C ASP A 92 -15.37 -0.91 -6.34
N MET A 93 -15.77 -2.17 -6.49
CA MET A 93 -16.94 -2.56 -7.29
C MET A 93 -18.23 -1.98 -6.71
N ALA A 94 -18.44 -2.11 -5.39
CA ALA A 94 -19.57 -1.54 -4.68
C ALA A 94 -19.67 -0.03 -4.90
N LYS A 95 -18.55 0.69 -4.80
CA LYS A 95 -18.49 2.15 -5.05
C LYS A 95 -18.80 2.52 -6.49
N ARG A 96 -18.31 1.74 -7.47
CA ARG A 96 -18.51 2.01 -8.91
C ARG A 96 -19.94 1.72 -9.37
N HIS A 97 -20.57 0.70 -8.82
CA HIS A 97 -21.88 0.21 -9.24
C HIS A 97 -23.02 0.57 -8.26
N GLY A 98 -22.71 1.21 -7.14
CA GLY A 98 -23.71 1.79 -6.23
C GLY A 98 -24.45 0.81 -5.33
N PHE A 99 -23.86 -0.34 -5.00
CA PHE A 99 -24.43 -1.31 -4.07
C PHE A 99 -23.62 -1.39 -2.77
N ALA A 100 -24.20 -1.93 -1.70
CA ALA A 100 -23.55 -2.09 -0.40
C ALA A 100 -23.71 -3.53 0.11
N PHE A 101 -22.70 -4.04 0.79
CA PHE A 101 -22.74 -5.34 1.45
C PHE A 101 -23.44 -5.27 2.80
N VAL A 102 -23.98 -6.40 3.27
CA VAL A 102 -24.45 -6.55 4.65
C VAL A 102 -23.34 -6.16 5.62
N SER A 103 -23.68 -5.33 6.62
CA SER A 103 -22.71 -4.96 7.64
C SER A 103 -22.33 -6.18 8.47
N GLY A 104 -21.04 -6.51 8.47
CA GLY A 104 -20.51 -7.49 9.42
C GLY A 104 -20.72 -7.05 10.86
N THR A 105 -20.71 -8.01 11.79
CA THR A 105 -20.79 -7.78 13.24
C THR A 105 -19.53 -7.05 13.73
N ARG A 106 -19.50 -5.72 13.56
CA ARG A 106 -18.41 -4.88 14.09
C ARG A 106 -18.49 -4.86 15.61
N GLY A 107 -17.46 -5.39 16.27
CA GLY A 107 -17.20 -5.12 17.69
C GLY A 107 -18.13 -5.76 18.71
N ARG A 108 -18.96 -6.76 18.37
CA ARG A 108 -19.59 -7.57 19.42
C ARG A 108 -18.50 -8.38 20.11
N HIS A 109 -18.33 -8.16 21.42
CA HIS A 109 -17.49 -9.00 22.26
C HIS A 109 -18.00 -10.44 22.14
N ILE A 110 -17.28 -11.26 21.37
CA ILE A 110 -17.55 -12.69 21.31
C ILE A 110 -17.27 -13.21 22.73
N GLU A 111 -18.33 -13.55 23.45
CA GLU A 111 -18.25 -14.29 24.71
C GLU A 111 -17.35 -15.51 24.44
N LYS A 112 -16.13 -15.52 25.01
CA LYS A 112 -15.24 -16.67 24.85
C LYS A 112 -15.90 -17.84 25.57
N PRO A 113 -16.07 -19.02 24.93
CA PRO A 113 -16.82 -20.14 25.52
C PRO A 113 -16.22 -20.65 26.85
N ASP A 114 -14.96 -20.31 27.13
CA ASP A 114 -14.24 -20.72 28.34
C ASP A 114 -14.28 -19.68 29.49
N VAL A 115 -15.04 -18.60 29.36
CA VAL A 115 -15.15 -17.61 30.45
C VAL A 115 -15.86 -18.20 31.67
N GLU A 116 -16.87 -19.04 31.46
CA GLU A 116 -17.68 -19.56 32.58
C GLU A 116 -16.92 -20.55 33.46
N ALA A 117 -16.20 -21.49 32.84
CA ALA A 117 -15.39 -22.47 33.57
C ALA A 117 -14.25 -21.81 34.34
N ARG A 118 -13.63 -20.76 33.75
CA ARG A 118 -12.61 -19.95 34.44
C ARG A 118 -13.19 -19.17 35.60
N ASP A 119 -14.37 -18.58 35.43
CA ASP A 119 -15.02 -17.82 36.49
C ASP A 119 -15.46 -18.71 37.65
N ALA A 120 -15.91 -19.94 37.38
CA ALA A 120 -16.26 -20.91 38.42
C ALA A 120 -15.02 -21.26 39.28
N LYS A 121 -13.89 -21.59 38.65
CA LYS A 121 -12.62 -21.83 39.35
C LYS A 121 -12.16 -20.59 40.13
N LEU A 122 -12.43 -19.40 39.60
CA LEU A 122 -12.11 -18.16 40.27
C LEU A 122 -12.98 -17.95 41.51
N ALA A 123 -14.27 -18.22 41.42
CA ALA A 123 -15.23 -18.10 42.51
C ALA A 123 -14.82 -18.99 43.68
N ASP A 124 -14.38 -20.22 43.43
CA ASP A 124 -13.93 -21.15 44.47
C ASP A 124 -12.68 -20.61 45.21
N ARG A 125 -11.72 -20.04 44.47
CA ARG A 125 -10.54 -19.39 45.07
C ARG A 125 -10.92 -18.15 45.89
N ILE A 126 -11.87 -17.35 45.40
CA ILE A 126 -12.36 -16.15 46.09
C ILE A 126 -13.06 -16.56 47.39
N ARG A 127 -13.87 -17.63 47.40
CA ARG A 127 -14.48 -18.17 48.63
C ARG A 127 -13.43 -18.63 49.63
N ALA A 128 -12.43 -19.41 49.19
CA ALA A 128 -11.36 -19.87 50.07
C ALA A 128 -10.59 -18.69 50.73
N LEU A 129 -10.33 -17.62 49.98
CA LEU A 129 -9.68 -16.42 50.53
C LEU A 129 -10.59 -15.62 51.46
N ARG A 130 -11.89 -15.59 51.19
CA ARG A 130 -12.89 -14.96 52.06
C ARG A 130 -13.00 -15.71 53.39
N ASP A 131 -13.06 -17.04 53.35
CA ASP A 131 -13.13 -17.89 54.54
C ASP A 131 -11.84 -17.82 55.37
N ALA A 132 -10.69 -17.59 54.72
CA ALA A 132 -9.44 -17.23 55.38
C ALA A 132 -9.40 -15.80 55.99
N GLY A 133 -10.50 -15.04 55.90
CA GLY A 133 -10.64 -13.72 56.50
C GLY A 133 -10.01 -12.57 55.71
N LEU A 134 -9.61 -12.77 54.45
CA LEU A 134 -9.04 -11.70 53.65
C LEU A 134 -10.11 -10.69 53.21
N SER A 135 -9.72 -9.42 53.21
CA SER A 135 -10.55 -8.37 52.61
C SER A 135 -10.62 -8.52 51.09
N ARG A 136 -11.69 -8.01 50.48
CA ARG A 136 -11.87 -7.99 49.03
C ARG A 136 -10.65 -7.44 48.28
N ASN A 137 -10.04 -6.35 48.75
CA ASN A 137 -8.86 -5.76 48.13
C ASN A 137 -7.64 -6.67 48.25
N SER A 138 -7.43 -7.27 49.42
CA SER A 138 -6.33 -8.23 49.65
C SER A 138 -6.49 -9.47 48.76
N ALA A 139 -7.72 -9.98 48.59
CA ALA A 139 -8.00 -11.09 47.70
C ALA A 139 -7.78 -10.73 46.22
N THR A 140 -8.11 -9.50 45.83
CA THR A 140 -7.89 -8.97 44.47
C THR A 140 -6.40 -8.92 44.14
N LEU A 141 -5.58 -8.40 45.07
CA LEU A 141 -4.13 -8.36 44.93
C LEU A 141 -3.51 -9.76 44.92
N LYS A 142 -3.95 -10.65 45.81
CA LYS A 142 -3.40 -12.02 45.92
C LYS A 142 -3.72 -12.89 44.71
N LEU A 143 -4.85 -12.65 44.04
CA LEU A 143 -5.21 -13.37 42.82
C LEU A 143 -4.67 -12.70 41.55
N GLU A 144 -4.10 -11.49 41.66
CA GLU A 144 -3.62 -10.66 40.54
C GLU A 144 -4.70 -10.38 39.48
N ILE A 145 -5.91 -10.03 39.95
CA ILE A 145 -7.08 -9.83 39.09
C ILE A 145 -7.56 -8.39 39.19
N GLY A 146 -8.11 -7.85 38.09
CA GLY A 146 -8.71 -6.52 38.10
C GLY A 146 -9.94 -6.39 39.01
N HIS A 147 -10.20 -5.19 39.51
CA HIS A 147 -11.39 -4.91 40.32
C HIS A 147 -12.70 -5.15 39.56
N THR A 148 -12.72 -4.96 38.24
CA THR A 148 -13.88 -5.19 37.38
C THR A 148 -14.25 -6.66 37.29
N THR A 149 -13.26 -7.53 37.03
CA THR A 149 -13.42 -8.99 37.00
C THR A 149 -13.79 -9.54 38.37
N MET A 150 -13.16 -9.06 39.45
CA MET A 150 -13.54 -9.41 40.82
C MET A 150 -15.01 -9.06 41.11
N SER A 151 -15.45 -7.84 40.79
CA SER A 151 -16.85 -7.41 40.97
C SER A 151 -17.83 -8.27 40.19
N ARG A 152 -17.49 -8.60 38.93
CA ARG A 152 -18.31 -9.41 38.04
C ARG A 152 -18.49 -10.83 38.58
N VAL A 153 -17.41 -11.47 39.04
CA VAL A 153 -17.46 -12.84 39.59
C VAL A 153 -18.20 -12.86 40.93
N ILE A 154 -17.97 -11.88 41.82
CA ILE A 154 -18.74 -11.72 43.06
C ILE A 154 -20.25 -11.62 42.76
N LYS A 155 -20.64 -10.80 41.79
CA LYS A 155 -22.06 -10.63 41.41
C LYS A 155 -22.63 -11.89 40.75
N LYS A 156 -21.86 -12.58 39.90
CA LYS A 156 -22.30 -13.81 39.21
C LYS A 156 -22.48 -14.99 40.16
N PHE A 157 -21.61 -15.14 41.17
CA PHE A 157 -21.61 -16.28 42.09
C PHE A 157 -22.12 -15.95 43.51
N GLY A 158 -22.60 -14.72 43.74
CA GLY A 158 -23.21 -14.30 45.01
C GLY A 158 -22.26 -14.32 46.22
N ILE A 159 -20.98 -13.99 46.04
CA ILE A 159 -19.99 -14.06 47.12
C ILE A 159 -19.98 -12.75 47.92
N ASP A 160 -20.47 -12.79 49.16
CA ASP A 160 -20.47 -11.60 50.03
C ASP A 160 -19.21 -11.50 50.90
N PHE A 161 -18.53 -10.36 50.85
CA PHE A 161 -17.35 -10.07 51.68
C PHE A 161 -17.75 -9.23 52.90
N PRO A 162 -17.18 -9.50 54.09
CA PRO A 162 -17.48 -8.71 55.27
C PRO A 162 -17.10 -7.24 55.06
N ILE A 163 -18.07 -6.35 55.33
CA ILE A 163 -17.90 -4.91 55.22
C ILE A 163 -16.87 -4.46 56.25
N ARG A 164 -15.74 -3.91 55.79
CA ARG A 164 -14.76 -3.28 56.68
C ARG A 164 -15.41 -2.06 57.34
N LYS A 165 -15.67 -2.12 58.65
CA LYS A 165 -16.00 -0.92 59.44
C LYS A 165 -14.85 0.07 59.32
N ARG A 166 -15.13 1.30 58.86
CA ARG A 166 -14.16 2.40 58.95
C ARG A 166 -13.79 2.57 60.42
N ARG A 167 -12.51 2.45 60.75
CA ARG A 167 -12.01 2.93 62.05
C ARG A 167 -12.23 4.44 62.05
N ALA A 168 -12.98 4.93 63.03
CA ALA A 168 -13.18 6.34 63.30
C ALA A 168 -11.85 7.01 63.67
#